data_AF-A0A2A9FGF3-F1
#
_entry.id   AF-A0A2A9FGF3-F1
#
_cell.length_a   1.000
_cell.length_b   1.000
_cell.length_c   1.000
_cell.angle_alpha   90.00
_cell.angle_beta   90.00
_cell.angle_gamma   90.00
#
_symmetry.space_group_name_H-M   'P 1'
#
loop_
_entity.id
_entity.type
_entity.pdbx_description
1 polymer ?
#
loop_
_entity_poly.entity_id
_entity_poly.type
_entity_poly.pdbx_seq_one_letter_code
_entity_poly.pdbx_strand_id
1 'polypeptide(L)'
;MVRAAQECSTSTCSNPAAFSTRTKPAWCLDCIGELVDQAGLRADEPFPGLRAWWLTTCSTCGVQAHYRLEHVLNKIRSGEKACRACFLFHWRARQLDAPGEGVERAMCTLLEKYTPEQILEAAPTDEVRDFLASEWWSKERLAARLDTNNLDLVKLLDQVTTFDAVLVTKCRACGRLSVERISDTGWGCTCSRNTRSSHPAAPAVAKTFLNESGSPAVRWWDYERNDETTLRAVTVRATRNCHWVCPRCSHRFTAKVSEMTKTPWCPQCAKRDQDEWQETLARWKITPVAEVPQLLDMWADDASPSTVMVGDSTLRRFRCNMGHHPRIAPARLLDMGCPHCRGKKTASDKKWLADTLPEIAAQWHPTLNGKLAPQNVVWDSKRTVWWTAECCGHQWQESVRDRDKYQRLRCPSCRTILGSLAWENPELAGTWSPANPVSAWHVRPHAALSFTPEWICAGNPAHTWQMSLASRSTGAGCPECREAGKSRVELSHYQAAVDAFGQARSGAIVRLDGPPARSWTADIIVEVDGQPVVIEYDGSYWHTDKVEIDERKSHDLLAAGYLVVRLREDDLPSLSVDHPGYRELRVLSSAPRPTQVIEEIRTWLAVPLPDGDAPGPDR
;
A
#
# COMPACT_ATOMS: atom_id res chain seq x y z
N MET A 1 23.85 22.77 0.56
CA MET A 1 23.47 22.69 1.99
C MET A 1 23.17 21.23 2.35
N VAL A 2 24.12 20.53 2.96
CA VAL A 2 23.88 19.21 3.56
C VAL A 2 22.93 19.41 4.72
N ARG A 3 21.74 18.78 4.71
CA ARG A 3 20.85 18.79 5.88
C ARG A 3 21.62 18.12 7.02
N ALA A 4 21.80 18.82 8.14
CA ALA A 4 22.29 18.23 9.38
C ALA A 4 21.48 16.96 9.70
N ALA A 5 22.16 15.88 10.07
CA ALA A 5 21.50 14.65 10.47
C ALA A 5 20.58 14.95 11.66
N GLN A 6 19.31 14.54 11.57
CA GLN A 6 18.37 14.72 12.67
C GLN A 6 18.85 13.90 13.88
N GLU A 7 18.83 14.48 15.08
CA GLU A 7 19.21 13.77 16.31
C GLU A 7 18.13 12.77 16.74
N CYS A 8 18.54 11.77 17.53
CA CYS A 8 17.62 10.85 18.18
C CYS A 8 16.64 11.61 19.09
N SER A 9 15.37 11.23 19.06
CA SER A 9 14.30 11.85 19.85
C SER A 9 14.15 11.26 21.26
N THR A 10 14.99 10.29 21.64
CA THR A 10 15.07 9.81 23.01
C THR A 10 15.77 10.87 23.86
N SER A 11 15.15 11.29 24.95
CA SER A 11 15.57 12.45 25.76
C SER A 11 17.00 12.40 26.31
N THR A 12 17.61 11.22 26.35
CA THR A 12 18.97 10.97 26.86
C THR A 12 19.93 10.47 25.77
N CYS A 13 19.55 10.53 24.50
CA CYS A 13 20.34 10.01 23.40
C CYS A 13 20.70 11.13 22.41
N SER A 14 22.00 11.32 22.17
CA SER A 14 22.52 12.28 21.19
C SER A 14 22.98 11.62 19.89
N ASN A 15 22.73 10.32 19.72
CA ASN A 15 23.13 9.60 18.51
C ASN A 15 22.37 10.14 17.29
N PRO A 16 22.98 10.12 16.09
CA PRO A 16 22.29 10.48 14.87
C PRO A 16 21.13 9.51 14.61
N ALA A 17 19.98 10.05 14.21
CA ALA A 17 18.81 9.23 13.91
C ALA A 17 19.05 8.37 12.66
N ALA A 18 18.53 7.14 12.68
CA ALA A 18 18.61 6.19 11.57
C ALA A 18 17.74 6.58 10.36
N PHE A 19 16.86 7.57 10.54
CA PHE A 19 16.02 8.14 9.49
C PHE A 19 15.67 9.58 9.85
N SER A 20 15.25 10.38 8.86
CA SER A 20 14.78 11.75 9.09
C SER A 20 13.29 11.89 8.83
N THR A 21 12.62 12.74 9.61
CA THR A 21 11.24 13.14 9.36
C THR A 21 11.05 14.64 9.60
N ARG A 22 10.06 15.27 8.96
CA ARG A 22 9.82 16.71 9.13
C ARG A 22 9.05 17.08 10.40
N THR A 23 8.18 16.19 10.88
CA THR A 23 7.19 16.53 11.94
C THR A 23 6.99 15.42 12.96
N LYS A 24 7.67 14.27 12.81
CA LYS A 24 7.58 13.14 13.72
C LYS A 24 8.93 12.95 14.45
N PRO A 25 8.93 12.31 15.62
CA PRO A 25 10.17 11.87 16.24
C PRO A 25 10.94 10.92 15.31
N ALA A 26 12.26 10.90 15.46
CA ALA A 26 13.18 10.00 14.78
C ALA A 26 14.15 9.41 15.80
N TRP A 27 14.59 8.17 15.61
CA TRP A 27 15.40 7.45 16.59
C TRP A 27 16.67 6.90 15.94
N CYS A 28 17.75 6.77 16.71
CA CYS A 28 18.94 6.02 16.32
C CYS A 28 18.67 4.51 16.35
N LEU A 29 19.58 3.70 15.79
CA LEU A 29 19.42 2.24 15.74
C LEU A 29 19.30 1.62 17.14
N ASP A 30 20.08 2.09 18.10
CA ASP A 30 20.10 1.55 19.47
C ASP A 30 18.75 1.77 20.18
N CYS A 31 18.25 3.01 20.17
CA CYS A 31 16.95 3.32 20.75
C CYS A 31 15.79 2.63 20.01
N ILE A 32 15.92 2.36 18.71
CA ILE A 32 14.94 1.53 18.00
C ILE A 32 14.95 0.10 18.55
N GLY A 33 16.12 -0.47 18.81
CA GLY A 33 16.26 -1.77 19.47
C GLY A 33 15.57 -1.81 20.84
N GLU A 34 15.86 -0.83 21.69
CA GLU A 34 15.25 -0.72 23.03
C GLU A 34 13.72 -0.61 22.96
N LEU A 35 13.18 0.15 22.01
CA LEU A 35 11.73 0.26 21.81
C LEU A 35 11.09 -1.06 21.37
N VAL A 36 11.77 -1.83 20.52
CA VAL A 36 11.30 -3.15 20.09
C VAL A 36 11.31 -4.14 21.26
N ASP A 37 12.37 -4.12 22.06
CA ASP A 37 12.50 -4.93 23.27
C ASP A 37 11.44 -4.57 24.31
N GLN A 38 11.21 -3.28 24.55
CA GLN A 38 10.14 -2.77 25.43
C GLN A 38 8.76 -3.27 25.00
N ALA A 39 8.53 -3.42 23.69
CA ALA A 39 7.28 -3.95 23.15
C ALA A 39 7.14 -5.48 23.25
N GLY A 40 8.15 -6.18 23.78
CA GLY A 40 8.18 -7.64 23.91
C GLY A 40 8.45 -8.36 22.59
N LEU A 41 9.20 -7.72 21.70
CA LEU A 41 9.63 -8.25 20.41
C LEU A 41 11.16 -8.24 20.36
N ARG A 42 11.74 -9.12 19.55
CA ARG A 42 13.16 -9.12 19.17
C ARG A 42 13.26 -8.99 17.66
N ALA A 43 14.14 -8.13 17.16
CA ALA A 43 14.43 -8.01 15.74
C ALA A 43 15.23 -9.23 15.25
N ASP A 44 14.80 -9.85 14.15
CA ASP A 44 15.52 -10.97 13.53
C ASP A 44 16.34 -10.53 12.30
N GLU A 45 16.28 -9.25 11.93
CA GLU A 45 17.03 -8.65 10.81
C GLU A 45 17.41 -7.18 11.14
N PRO A 46 18.38 -6.57 10.43
CA PRO A 46 18.70 -5.15 10.59
C PRO A 46 17.50 -4.25 10.31
N PHE A 47 17.44 -3.08 10.96
CA PHE A 47 16.30 -2.15 10.82
C PHE A 47 16.10 -1.72 9.35
N PRO A 48 14.96 -2.07 8.71
CA PRO A 48 14.76 -1.87 7.28
C PRO A 48 14.21 -0.46 6.94
N GLY A 49 14.03 0.40 7.93
CA GLY A 49 13.47 1.73 7.79
C GLY A 49 12.03 1.87 8.29
N LEU A 50 11.61 3.11 8.55
CA LEU A 50 10.37 3.45 9.28
C LEU A 50 9.08 2.82 8.71
N ARG A 51 8.97 2.70 7.39
CA ARG A 51 7.75 2.21 6.70
C ARG A 51 7.87 0.76 6.22
N ALA A 52 9.05 0.16 6.32
CA ALA A 52 9.29 -1.20 5.90
C ALA A 52 8.72 -2.20 6.92
N TRP A 53 8.37 -3.38 6.43
CA TRP A 53 7.98 -4.50 7.27
C TRP A 53 9.25 -5.10 7.86
N TRP A 54 9.33 -5.21 9.18
CA TRP A 54 10.49 -5.68 9.91
C TRP A 54 10.17 -7.03 10.55
N LEU A 55 10.93 -8.06 10.21
CA LEU A 55 10.80 -9.40 10.78
C LEU A 55 11.22 -9.39 12.26
N THR A 56 10.33 -9.88 13.11
CA THR A 56 10.56 -9.95 14.56
C THR A 56 10.06 -11.28 15.12
N THR A 57 10.67 -11.71 16.22
CA THR A 57 10.19 -12.79 17.07
C THR A 57 9.58 -12.21 18.35
N CYS A 58 8.40 -12.68 18.75
CA CYS A 58 7.84 -12.30 20.06
C CYS A 58 8.58 -13.00 21.20
N SER A 59 9.07 -12.24 22.18
CA SER A 59 9.78 -12.77 23.35
C SER A 59 8.88 -13.58 24.30
N THR A 60 7.55 -13.42 24.22
CA THR A 60 6.59 -14.15 25.06
C THR A 60 6.12 -15.46 24.45
N CYS A 61 5.73 -15.46 23.17
CA CYS A 61 5.13 -16.64 22.52
C CYS A 61 6.02 -17.29 21.45
N GLY A 62 7.19 -16.71 21.15
CA GLY A 62 8.10 -17.20 20.11
C GLY A 62 7.60 -17.05 18.68
N VAL A 63 6.41 -16.49 18.45
CA VAL A 63 5.85 -16.33 17.10
C VAL A 63 6.63 -15.28 16.32
N GLN A 64 7.07 -15.68 15.13
CA GLN A 64 7.66 -14.78 14.14
C GLN A 64 6.59 -14.11 13.29
N ALA A 65 6.70 -12.79 13.14
CA ALA A 65 5.84 -11.99 12.28
C ALA A 65 6.50 -10.67 11.92
N HIS A 66 6.07 -10.06 10.82
CA HIS A 66 6.56 -8.73 10.44
C HIS A 66 5.69 -7.62 11.05
N TYR A 67 6.34 -6.65 11.69
CA TYR A 67 5.71 -5.41 12.16
C TYR A 67 6.43 -4.18 11.58
N ARG A 68 5.73 -3.05 11.52
CA ARG A 68 6.36 -1.75 11.24
C ARG A 68 6.74 -1.11 12.56
N LEU A 69 7.79 -0.29 12.57
CA LEU A 69 8.15 0.51 13.75
C LEU A 69 6.96 1.38 14.21
N GLU A 70 6.20 1.97 13.29
CA GLU A 70 4.99 2.74 13.64
C GLU A 70 3.95 1.89 14.40
N HIS A 71 3.80 0.60 14.09
CA HIS A 71 2.90 -0.30 14.83
C HIS A 71 3.41 -0.54 16.25
N VAL A 72 4.72 -0.82 16.39
CA VAL A 72 5.37 -1.02 17.69
C VAL A 72 5.17 0.20 18.59
N LEU A 73 5.48 1.39 18.09
CA LEU A 73 5.30 2.66 18.79
C LEU A 73 3.86 2.93 19.20
N ASN A 74 2.89 2.61 18.32
CA ASN A 74 1.48 2.75 18.65
C ASN A 74 1.07 1.84 19.81
N LYS A 75 1.58 0.60 19.83
CA LYS A 75 1.24 -0.40 20.84
C LYS A 75 1.85 -0.11 22.21
N ILE A 76 3.10 0.39 22.23
CA ILE A 76 3.71 0.92 23.47
C ILE A 76 2.84 2.04 24.04
N ARG A 77 2.44 3.02 23.21
CA ARG A 77 1.62 4.16 23.66
C ARG A 77 0.24 3.76 24.15
N SER A 78 -0.38 2.74 23.56
CA SER A 78 -1.68 2.25 24.00
C SER A 78 -1.62 1.25 25.16
N GLY A 79 -0.42 0.81 25.56
CA GLY A 79 -0.24 -0.27 26.55
C GLY A 79 -0.74 -1.64 26.07
N GLU A 80 -0.97 -1.81 24.77
CA GLU A 80 -1.44 -3.07 24.20
C GLU A 80 -0.26 -3.96 23.77
N LYS A 81 -0.49 -5.27 23.68
CA LYS A 81 0.54 -6.21 23.18
C LYS A 81 0.89 -5.90 21.72
N ALA A 82 2.19 -5.69 21.44
CA ALA A 82 2.66 -5.44 20.08
C ALA A 82 2.59 -6.69 19.20
N CYS A 83 2.94 -7.85 19.78
CA CYS A 83 2.72 -9.14 19.15
C CYS A 83 1.23 -9.38 18.91
N ARG A 84 0.86 -9.57 17.65
CA ARG A 84 -0.52 -9.76 17.22
C ARG A 84 -1.11 -11.09 17.70
N ALA A 85 -0.30 -12.15 17.82
CA ALA A 85 -0.74 -13.42 18.40
C ALA A 85 -1.15 -13.23 19.87
N CYS A 86 -0.26 -12.68 20.70
CA CYS A 86 -0.56 -12.40 22.11
C CYS A 86 -1.77 -11.48 22.28
N PHE A 87 -1.90 -10.47 21.41
CA PHE A 87 -3.06 -9.58 21.40
C PHE A 87 -4.37 -10.34 21.11
N LEU A 88 -4.40 -11.17 20.07
CA LEU A 88 -5.60 -11.92 19.67
C LEU A 88 -6.01 -12.94 20.74
N PHE A 89 -5.05 -13.67 21.32
CA PHE A 89 -5.34 -14.59 22.42
C PHE A 89 -5.88 -13.86 23.66
N HIS A 90 -5.29 -12.73 24.04
CA HIS A 90 -5.79 -11.92 25.15
C HIS A 90 -7.19 -11.35 24.88
N TRP A 91 -7.46 -10.91 23.64
CA TRP A 91 -8.76 -10.41 23.24
C TRP A 91 -9.83 -11.51 23.28
N ARG A 92 -9.54 -12.71 22.74
CA ARG A 92 -10.45 -13.86 22.75
C ARG A 92 -10.78 -14.30 24.18
N ALA A 93 -9.78 -14.36 25.06
CA ALA A 93 -9.98 -14.68 26.47
C ALA A 93 -10.98 -13.72 27.17
N ARG A 94 -11.04 -12.44 26.76
CA ARG A 94 -11.99 -11.46 27.31
C ARG A 94 -13.40 -11.55 26.71
N GLN A 95 -13.56 -12.15 25.54
CA GLN A 95 -14.88 -12.37 24.92
C GLN A 95 -15.61 -13.54 25.57
N LEU A 96 -14.86 -14.60 25.90
CA LEU A 96 -15.35 -15.84 26.53
C LEU A 96 -16.02 -15.69 27.91
N ASP A 97 -16.01 -14.49 28.49
CA ASP A 97 -16.74 -14.15 29.73
C ASP A 97 -18.15 -13.57 29.47
N ALA A 98 -18.62 -13.51 28.21
CA ALA A 98 -19.94 -13.00 27.84
C ALA A 98 -21.02 -14.10 27.76
N PRO A 99 -22.27 -13.85 28.20
CA PRO A 99 -23.36 -14.83 28.13
C PRO A 99 -23.82 -15.06 26.67
N GLY A 100 -23.61 -16.28 26.16
CA GLY A 100 -24.03 -16.70 24.80
C GLY A 100 -23.09 -17.72 24.11
N GLU A 101 -21.86 -17.89 24.58
CA GLU A 101 -20.82 -18.71 23.92
C GLU A 101 -20.78 -20.21 24.32
N GLY A 102 -21.79 -20.70 25.02
CA GLY A 102 -21.80 -22.07 25.59
C GLY A 102 -21.72 -23.17 24.53
N VAL A 103 -22.39 -22.99 23.40
CA VAL A 103 -22.47 -24.00 22.32
C VAL A 103 -21.20 -24.02 21.47
N GLU A 104 -20.68 -22.86 21.07
CA GLU A 104 -19.41 -22.77 20.34
C GLU A 104 -18.26 -23.39 21.14
N ARG A 105 -18.20 -23.11 22.45
CA ARG A 105 -17.17 -23.67 23.33
C ARG A 105 -17.29 -25.18 23.48
N ALA A 106 -18.51 -25.70 23.61
CA ALA A 106 -18.77 -27.14 23.63
C ALA A 106 -18.35 -27.80 22.31
N MET A 107 -18.70 -27.19 21.17
CA MET A 107 -18.32 -27.68 19.84
C MET A 107 -16.80 -27.68 19.63
N CYS A 108 -16.10 -26.62 20.02
CA CYS A 108 -14.63 -26.57 19.97
C CYS A 108 -14.02 -27.72 20.77
N THR A 109 -14.51 -27.96 21.98
CA THR A 109 -14.02 -29.05 22.86
C THR A 109 -14.26 -30.43 22.25
N LEU A 110 -15.38 -30.62 21.55
CA LEU A 110 -15.66 -31.87 20.84
C LEU A 110 -14.74 -32.05 19.63
N LEU A 111 -14.50 -30.98 18.87
CA LEU A 111 -13.62 -30.99 17.68
C LEU A 111 -12.14 -31.23 18.01
N GLU A 112 -11.72 -31.05 19.27
CA GLU A 112 -10.39 -31.47 19.73
C GLU A 112 -10.25 -33.00 19.80
N LYS A 113 -11.35 -33.75 19.90
CA LYS A 113 -11.37 -35.18 20.22
C LYS A 113 -12.04 -36.06 19.16
N TYR A 114 -13.00 -35.50 18.42
CA TYR A 114 -13.88 -36.22 17.51
C TYR A 114 -13.94 -35.53 16.16
N THR A 115 -14.18 -36.31 15.09
CA THR A 115 -14.40 -35.74 13.76
C THR A 115 -15.79 -35.10 13.67
N PRO A 116 -16.02 -34.14 12.76
CA PRO A 116 -17.34 -33.56 12.51
C PRO A 116 -18.42 -34.61 12.25
N GLU A 117 -18.08 -35.69 11.54
CA GLU A 117 -19.01 -36.79 11.23
C GLU A 117 -19.42 -37.53 12.50
N GLN A 118 -18.47 -37.82 13.39
CA GLN A 118 -18.72 -38.46 14.69
C GLN A 118 -19.56 -37.56 15.61
N ILE A 119 -19.31 -36.24 15.60
CA ILE A 119 -20.09 -35.28 16.37
C ILE A 119 -21.53 -35.22 15.84
N LEU A 120 -21.70 -35.15 14.51
CA LEU A 120 -23.00 -35.07 13.87
C LEU A 120 -23.80 -36.39 14.04
N GLU A 121 -23.14 -37.54 14.01
CA GLU A 121 -23.75 -38.84 14.30
C GLU A 121 -24.24 -38.94 15.75
N ALA A 122 -23.44 -38.46 16.70
CA ALA A 122 -23.79 -38.45 18.12
C ALA A 122 -24.87 -37.41 18.48
N ALA A 123 -24.91 -36.27 17.77
CA ALA A 123 -25.83 -35.16 18.04
C ALA A 123 -26.29 -34.45 16.74
N PRO A 124 -27.25 -35.04 15.98
CA PRO A 124 -27.69 -34.52 14.67
C PRO A 124 -28.71 -33.36 14.79
N THR A 125 -28.47 -32.39 15.67
CA THR A 125 -29.34 -31.20 15.80
C THR A 125 -29.05 -30.18 14.70
N ASP A 126 -30.04 -29.35 14.37
CA ASP A 126 -29.85 -28.27 13.38
C ASP A 126 -28.76 -27.29 13.83
N GLU A 127 -28.63 -27.04 15.13
CA GLU A 127 -27.59 -26.18 15.70
C GLU A 127 -26.17 -26.71 15.47
N VAL A 128 -25.93 -28.02 15.65
CA VAL A 128 -24.64 -28.66 15.37
C VAL A 128 -24.36 -28.66 13.87
N ARG A 129 -25.38 -28.95 13.05
CA ARG A 129 -25.27 -28.96 11.59
C ARG A 129 -24.91 -27.57 11.05
N ASP A 130 -25.58 -26.53 11.54
CA ASP A 130 -25.32 -25.14 11.17
C ASP A 130 -23.91 -24.71 11.61
N PHE A 131 -23.50 -25.03 12.84
CA PHE A 131 -22.15 -24.72 13.32
C PHE A 131 -21.05 -25.36 12.45
N LEU A 132 -21.16 -26.65 12.15
CA LEU A 132 -20.17 -27.36 11.33
C LEU A 132 -20.13 -26.83 9.90
N ALA A 133 -21.26 -26.31 9.38
CA ALA A 133 -21.33 -25.71 8.06
C ALA A 133 -20.75 -24.27 8.03
N SER A 134 -21.04 -23.44 9.03
CA SER A 134 -20.69 -22.01 9.01
C SER A 134 -19.37 -21.69 9.73
N GLU A 135 -19.16 -22.27 10.92
CA GLU A 135 -18.11 -21.87 11.86
C GLU A 135 -16.86 -22.77 11.81
N TRP A 136 -17.01 -24.06 11.52
CA TRP A 136 -15.89 -25.00 11.40
C TRP A 136 -15.26 -24.96 10.00
N TRP A 137 -13.93 -25.04 9.97
CA TRP A 137 -13.14 -25.02 8.74
C TRP A 137 -12.30 -26.28 8.62
N SER A 138 -12.60 -27.13 7.64
CA SER A 138 -11.71 -28.23 7.26
C SER A 138 -10.35 -27.71 6.78
N LYS A 139 -9.32 -28.57 6.79
CA LYS A 139 -7.98 -28.21 6.29
C LYS A 139 -8.03 -27.80 4.81
N GLU A 140 -8.87 -28.46 4.02
CA GLU A 140 -9.07 -28.20 2.59
C GLU A 140 -9.76 -26.85 2.39
N ARG A 141 -10.80 -26.54 3.19
CA ARG A 141 -11.48 -25.23 3.14
C ARG A 141 -10.53 -24.09 3.51
N LEU A 142 -9.68 -24.29 4.53
CA LEU A 142 -8.66 -23.32 4.92
C LEU A 142 -7.60 -23.16 3.80
N ALA A 143 -7.09 -24.25 3.25
CA ALA A 143 -6.09 -24.21 2.17
C ALA A 143 -6.63 -23.46 0.95
N ALA A 144 -7.84 -23.79 0.48
CA ALA A 144 -8.48 -23.12 -0.65
C ALA A 144 -8.66 -21.60 -0.41
N ARG A 145 -8.99 -21.21 0.82
CA ARG A 145 -9.11 -19.80 1.21
C ARG A 145 -7.77 -19.07 1.17
N LEU A 146 -6.71 -19.69 1.68
CA LEU A 146 -5.36 -19.12 1.67
C LEU A 146 -4.81 -19.02 0.24
N ASP A 147 -5.02 -20.04 -0.58
CA ASP A 147 -4.65 -20.05 -2.00
C ASP A 147 -5.34 -18.92 -2.77
N THR A 148 -6.65 -18.78 -2.61
CA THR A 148 -7.43 -17.68 -3.22
C THR A 148 -6.88 -16.30 -2.82
N ASN A 149 -6.27 -16.19 -1.64
CA ASN A 149 -5.71 -14.94 -1.12
C ASN A 149 -4.18 -14.82 -1.29
N ASN A 150 -3.56 -15.76 -2.02
CA ASN A 150 -2.12 -15.79 -2.30
C ASN A 150 -1.27 -15.80 -1.01
N LEU A 151 -1.70 -16.63 -0.06
CA LEU A 151 -1.07 -16.84 1.24
C LEU A 151 -0.68 -18.32 1.40
N ASP A 152 0.45 -18.58 2.03
CA ASP A 152 0.82 -19.89 2.56
C ASP A 152 0.50 -19.96 4.05
N LEU A 153 0.01 -21.11 4.51
CA LEU A 153 -0.06 -21.41 5.94
C LEU A 153 1.34 -21.72 6.45
N VAL A 154 1.83 -20.92 7.40
CA VAL A 154 3.12 -21.16 8.04
C VAL A 154 2.93 -21.97 9.31
N LYS A 155 1.96 -21.57 10.14
CA LYS A 155 1.66 -22.25 11.41
C LYS A 155 0.23 -21.99 11.83
N LEU A 156 -0.49 -23.03 12.25
CA LEU A 156 -1.73 -22.88 12.99
C LEU A 156 -1.37 -22.71 14.47
N LEU A 157 -1.85 -21.66 15.13
CA LEU A 157 -1.57 -21.40 16.55
C LEU A 157 -2.64 -22.00 17.47
N ASP A 158 -3.87 -22.12 16.98
CA ASP A 158 -4.96 -22.83 17.66
C ASP A 158 -4.98 -24.32 17.29
N GLN A 159 -5.58 -25.14 18.15
CA GLN A 159 -5.73 -26.58 17.89
C GLN A 159 -6.93 -26.89 16.99
N VAL A 160 -7.96 -26.05 17.03
CA VAL A 160 -9.20 -26.19 16.24
C VAL A 160 -9.34 -25.01 15.28
N THR A 161 -9.68 -25.29 14.04
CA THR A 161 -9.91 -24.34 12.97
C THR A 161 -11.35 -23.83 12.96
N THR A 162 -11.68 -22.94 13.90
CA THR A 162 -12.91 -22.14 13.84
C THR A 162 -12.66 -20.76 13.22
N PHE A 163 -13.72 -19.99 13.00
CA PHE A 163 -13.66 -18.66 12.38
C PHE A 163 -12.62 -17.69 13.00
N ASP A 164 -12.44 -17.74 14.32
CA ASP A 164 -11.50 -16.90 15.07
C ASP A 164 -10.15 -17.59 15.37
N ALA A 165 -9.92 -18.79 14.84
CA ALA A 165 -8.64 -19.49 15.00
C ALA A 165 -7.50 -18.64 14.42
N VAL A 166 -6.42 -18.52 15.18
CA VAL A 166 -5.25 -17.71 14.91
C VAL A 166 -4.22 -18.55 14.16
N LEU A 167 -3.68 -17.99 13.09
CA LEU A 167 -2.65 -18.60 12.27
C LEU A 167 -1.58 -17.58 11.87
N VAL A 168 -0.42 -18.11 11.50
CA VAL A 168 0.65 -17.38 10.83
C VAL A 168 0.57 -17.70 9.34
N THR A 169 0.49 -16.66 8.51
CA THR A 169 0.49 -16.75 7.06
C THR A 169 1.72 -16.09 6.47
N LYS A 170 2.18 -16.58 5.31
CA LYS A 170 3.21 -15.94 4.49
C LYS A 170 2.59 -15.49 3.17
N CYS A 171 2.75 -14.22 2.81
CA CYS A 171 2.30 -13.78 1.48
C CYS A 171 3.26 -14.28 0.40
N ARG A 172 2.75 -15.01 -0.61
CA ARG A 172 3.56 -15.51 -1.74
C ARG A 172 4.17 -14.39 -2.59
N ALA A 173 3.58 -13.20 -2.58
CA ALA A 173 4.04 -12.07 -3.41
C ALA A 173 5.14 -11.23 -2.76
N CYS A 174 5.07 -10.97 -1.46
CA CYS A 174 6.01 -10.07 -0.76
C CYS A 174 6.77 -10.74 0.38
N GLY A 175 6.55 -12.04 0.63
CA GLY A 175 7.20 -12.79 1.70
C GLY A 175 6.75 -12.43 3.12
N ARG A 176 5.89 -11.42 3.29
CA ARG A 176 5.47 -10.93 4.61
C ARG A 176 4.80 -12.04 5.42
N LEU A 177 5.32 -12.24 6.62
CA LEU A 177 4.69 -13.03 7.68
C LEU A 177 3.68 -12.18 8.46
N SER A 178 2.45 -12.65 8.54
CA SER A 178 1.35 -12.00 9.27
C SER A 178 0.69 -12.99 10.23
N VAL A 179 0.30 -12.52 11.41
CA VAL A 179 -0.62 -13.26 12.30
C VAL A 179 -2.02 -12.77 12.04
N GLU A 180 -2.92 -13.68 11.67
CA GLU A 180 -4.29 -13.38 11.28
C GLU A 180 -5.26 -14.39 11.91
N ARG A 181 -6.54 -14.02 12.00
CA ARG A 181 -7.62 -14.98 12.25
C ARG A 181 -8.07 -15.58 10.91
N ILE A 182 -8.62 -16.80 10.89
CA ILE A 182 -9.14 -17.41 9.65
C ILE A 182 -10.08 -16.45 8.92
N SER A 183 -10.98 -15.79 9.65
CA SER A 183 -11.88 -14.77 9.12
C SER A 183 -11.21 -13.60 8.41
N ASP A 184 -10.06 -13.15 8.91
CA ASP A 184 -9.31 -12.01 8.40
C ASP A 184 -8.49 -12.35 7.14
N THR A 185 -8.22 -13.64 6.86
CA THR A 185 -7.44 -14.07 5.69
C THR A 185 -8.08 -13.69 4.35
N GLY A 186 -9.41 -13.49 4.33
CA GLY A 186 -10.15 -13.10 3.13
C GLY A 186 -9.81 -11.72 2.58
N TRP A 187 -9.10 -10.90 3.36
CA TRP A 187 -8.64 -9.61 2.89
C TRP A 187 -7.35 -9.71 2.08
N GLY A 188 -6.59 -10.80 2.23
CA GLY A 188 -5.26 -10.97 1.66
C GLY A 188 -4.23 -9.96 2.18
N CYS A 189 -3.02 -10.04 1.62
CA CYS A 189 -1.92 -9.18 2.04
C CYS A 189 -2.11 -7.73 1.55
N THR A 190 -1.77 -6.75 2.38
CA THR A 190 -1.83 -5.32 2.00
C THR A 190 -0.91 -4.95 0.83
N CYS A 191 0.06 -5.79 0.44
CA CYS A 191 0.89 -5.55 -0.74
C CYS A 191 0.10 -5.66 -2.06
N SER A 192 -0.98 -6.45 -2.07
CA SER A 192 -1.83 -6.68 -3.24
C SER A 192 -3.20 -6.03 -3.11
N ARG A 193 -3.55 -5.46 -1.95
CA ARG A 193 -4.86 -4.81 -1.72
C ARG A 193 -4.93 -3.43 -2.38
N ASN A 194 -6.10 -3.10 -2.92
CA ASN A 194 -6.44 -1.74 -3.31
C ASN A 194 -6.38 -0.80 -2.10
N THR A 195 -5.52 0.21 -2.17
CA THR A 195 -5.39 1.26 -1.15
C THR A 195 -6.20 2.51 -1.46
N ARG A 196 -6.93 2.55 -2.60
CA ARG A 196 -7.83 3.66 -2.91
C ARG A 196 -8.92 3.73 -1.84
N SER A 197 -8.92 4.83 -1.08
CA SER A 197 -9.96 5.16 -0.10
C SER A 197 -11.15 5.90 -0.72
N SER A 198 -11.05 6.29 -1.99
CA SER A 198 -12.06 7.05 -2.73
C SER A 198 -12.48 6.34 -4.01
N HIS A 199 -13.73 6.60 -4.43
CA HIS A 199 -14.29 6.05 -5.67
C HIS A 199 -13.45 6.44 -6.90
N PRO A 200 -13.31 5.54 -7.91
CA PRO A 200 -12.59 5.83 -9.15
C PRO A 200 -13.12 7.05 -9.91
N ALA A 201 -14.43 7.29 -9.86
CA ALA A 201 -15.09 8.44 -10.48
C ALA A 201 -15.14 9.68 -9.56
N ALA A 202 -14.36 9.72 -8.49
CA ALA A 202 -14.20 10.93 -7.69
C ALA A 202 -13.09 11.79 -8.30
N PRO A 203 -13.32 13.09 -8.55
CA PRO A 203 -12.24 13.98 -8.98
C PRO A 203 -11.11 13.98 -7.95
N ALA A 204 -9.87 14.22 -8.39
CA ALA A 204 -8.73 14.41 -7.49
C ALA A 204 -9.07 15.55 -6.52
N VAL A 205 -9.41 15.19 -5.28
CA VAL A 205 -9.90 16.17 -4.30
C VAL A 205 -8.70 16.97 -3.82
N ALA A 206 -8.56 18.19 -4.32
CA ALA A 206 -7.69 19.20 -3.74
C ALA A 206 -7.97 19.29 -2.23
N LYS A 207 -6.96 19.60 -1.42
CA LYS A 207 -7.15 19.74 0.03
C LYS A 207 -8.17 20.85 0.31
N THR A 208 -9.37 20.48 0.72
CA THR A 208 -10.40 21.43 1.17
C THR A 208 -10.21 21.74 2.64
N PHE A 209 -9.83 22.97 2.96
CA PHE A 209 -9.72 23.45 4.34
C PHE A 209 -11.11 23.63 4.96
N LEU A 210 -11.22 23.42 6.27
CA LEU A 210 -12.50 23.43 6.98
C LEU A 210 -13.22 24.78 6.85
N ASN A 211 -12.48 25.87 7.05
CA ASN A 211 -12.97 27.25 6.92
C ASN A 211 -13.52 27.57 5.53
N GLU A 212 -12.97 26.96 4.47
CA GLU A 212 -13.34 27.20 3.07
C GLU A 212 -14.31 26.15 2.51
N SER A 213 -14.66 25.14 3.31
CA SER A 213 -15.40 23.97 2.83
C SER A 213 -16.91 24.17 2.63
N GLY A 214 -17.47 25.24 3.20
CA GLY A 214 -18.92 25.40 3.34
C GLY A 214 -19.58 24.34 4.25
N SER A 215 -18.81 23.55 4.99
CA SER A 215 -19.34 22.49 5.86
C SER A 215 -20.18 23.08 7.01
N PRO A 216 -21.36 22.49 7.31
CA PRO A 216 -22.14 22.87 8.49
C PRO A 216 -21.37 22.75 9.81
N ALA A 217 -20.33 21.91 9.85
CA ALA A 217 -19.47 21.73 11.01
C ALA A 217 -18.77 23.02 11.46
N VAL A 218 -18.54 23.99 10.55
CA VAL A 218 -17.94 25.28 10.92
C VAL A 218 -18.78 25.99 11.98
N ARG A 219 -20.12 25.84 11.94
CA ARG A 219 -21.04 26.41 12.96
C ARG A 219 -20.94 25.76 14.32
N TRP A 220 -20.31 24.58 14.40
CA TRP A 220 -20.09 23.84 15.63
C TRP A 220 -18.70 24.10 16.21
N TRP A 221 -17.86 24.89 15.53
CA TRP A 221 -16.49 25.15 15.97
C TRP A 221 -16.50 25.93 17.29
N ASP A 222 -15.77 25.43 18.29
CA ASP A 222 -15.58 26.16 19.55
C ASP A 222 -14.42 27.16 19.38
N TYR A 223 -14.75 28.42 19.09
CA TYR A 223 -13.78 29.51 18.88
C TYR A 223 -13.04 29.92 20.16
N GLU A 224 -13.53 29.54 21.34
CA GLU A 224 -12.85 29.84 22.60
C GLU A 224 -11.77 28.80 22.93
N ARG A 225 -11.94 27.56 22.45
CA ARG A 225 -11.04 26.43 22.79
C ARG A 225 -10.15 25.97 21.65
N ASN A 226 -10.39 26.41 20.42
CA ASN A 226 -9.47 26.20 19.32
C ASN A 226 -8.93 27.54 18.79
N ASP A 227 -7.65 27.56 18.43
CA ASP A 227 -7.04 28.72 17.80
C ASP A 227 -7.44 28.88 16.31
N GLU A 228 -7.41 30.13 15.83
CA GLU A 228 -7.75 30.51 14.45
C GLU A 228 -6.80 29.89 13.41
N THR A 229 -5.52 29.74 13.77
CA THR A 229 -4.52 29.05 12.93
C THR A 229 -4.90 27.59 12.66
N THR A 230 -5.45 26.90 13.65
CA THR A 230 -5.93 25.53 13.53
C THR A 230 -7.11 25.48 12.57
N LEU A 231 -8.08 26.40 12.68
CA LEU A 231 -9.23 26.45 11.77
C LEU A 231 -8.82 26.61 10.29
N ARG A 232 -7.79 27.41 10.01
CA ARG A 232 -7.26 27.65 8.66
C ARG A 232 -6.36 26.53 8.13
N ALA A 233 -5.76 25.74 9.03
CA ALA A 233 -4.83 24.67 8.65
C ALA A 233 -5.50 23.29 8.52
N VAL A 234 -6.62 23.05 9.22
CA VAL A 234 -7.28 21.74 9.20
C VAL A 234 -8.11 21.54 7.94
N THR A 235 -7.95 20.37 7.33
CA THR A 235 -8.77 19.94 6.20
C THR A 235 -10.03 19.22 6.69
N VAL A 236 -11.07 19.18 5.87
CA VAL A 236 -12.32 18.46 6.20
C VAL A 236 -12.09 16.96 6.48
N ARG A 237 -10.99 16.38 6.00
CA ARG A 237 -10.64 14.96 6.24
C ARG A 237 -9.70 14.75 7.42
N ALA A 238 -9.36 15.79 8.19
CA ALA A 238 -8.41 15.65 9.28
C ALA A 238 -8.91 14.67 10.36
N THR A 239 -8.03 13.78 10.82
CA THR A 239 -8.31 12.81 11.89
C THR A 239 -7.95 13.34 13.27
N ARG A 240 -7.47 14.58 13.36
CA ARG A 240 -7.16 15.22 14.63
C ARG A 240 -8.45 15.60 15.36
N ASN A 241 -8.40 15.52 16.68
CA ASN A 241 -9.45 16.00 17.56
C ASN A 241 -9.39 17.52 17.69
N CYS A 242 -10.56 18.16 17.63
CA CYS A 242 -10.76 19.58 17.89
C CYS A 242 -11.95 19.73 18.86
N HIS A 243 -12.11 20.92 19.43
CA HIS A 243 -13.22 21.25 20.32
C HIS A 243 -14.44 21.75 19.54
N TRP A 244 -15.62 21.30 19.95
CA TRP A 244 -16.88 21.62 19.30
C TRP A 244 -17.91 22.04 20.33
N VAL A 245 -18.82 22.93 19.94
CA VAL A 245 -19.99 23.36 20.70
C VAL A 245 -21.25 23.04 19.90
N CYS A 246 -22.18 22.31 20.52
CA CYS A 246 -23.44 21.97 19.88
C CYS A 246 -24.36 23.19 19.78
N PRO A 247 -24.84 23.60 18.59
CA PRO A 247 -25.76 24.72 18.47
C PRO A 247 -27.18 24.43 19.00
N ARG A 248 -27.55 23.14 19.19
CA ARG A 248 -28.86 22.73 19.72
C ARG A 248 -28.94 22.77 21.25
N CYS A 249 -27.87 22.41 21.95
CA CYS A 249 -27.87 22.26 23.41
C CYS A 249 -26.67 22.91 24.12
N SER A 250 -25.82 23.62 23.39
CA SER A 250 -24.60 24.28 23.89
C SER A 250 -23.56 23.35 24.54
N HIS A 251 -23.75 22.03 24.44
CA HIS A 251 -22.81 21.05 24.99
C HIS A 251 -21.46 21.13 24.27
N ARG A 252 -20.38 21.23 25.06
CA ARG A 252 -19.00 21.26 24.57
C ARG A 252 -18.37 19.88 24.65
N PHE A 253 -17.73 19.45 23.57
CA PHE A 253 -17.12 18.13 23.47
C PHE A 253 -15.94 18.15 22.49
N THR A 254 -15.18 17.05 22.47
CA THR A 254 -14.02 16.88 21.60
C THR A 254 -14.29 15.74 20.63
N ALA A 255 -14.05 15.97 19.33
CA ALA A 255 -14.25 14.97 18.28
C ALA A 255 -13.34 15.24 17.07
N LYS A 256 -13.20 14.25 16.18
CA LYS A 256 -12.39 14.41 14.95
C LYS A 256 -13.08 15.33 13.95
N VAL A 257 -12.29 16.17 13.27
CA VAL A 257 -12.79 17.04 12.18
C VAL A 257 -13.49 16.24 11.08
N SER A 258 -12.91 15.11 10.67
CA SER A 258 -13.50 14.20 9.66
C SER A 258 -14.85 13.60 10.05
N GLU A 259 -15.13 13.43 11.34
CA GLU A 259 -16.42 12.94 11.82
C GLU A 259 -17.45 14.07 11.79
N MET A 260 -17.09 15.24 12.34
CA MET A 260 -17.98 16.40 12.41
C MET A 260 -18.33 16.99 11.04
N THR A 261 -17.41 16.97 10.08
CA THR A 261 -17.66 17.49 8.72
C THR A 261 -18.53 16.56 7.88
N LYS A 262 -18.50 15.26 8.14
CA LYS A 262 -19.34 14.28 7.44
C LYS A 262 -20.79 14.40 7.88
N THR A 263 -21.02 14.39 9.19
CA THR A 263 -22.35 14.58 9.80
C THR A 263 -22.14 15.13 11.21
N PRO A 264 -22.28 16.45 11.42
CA PRO A 264 -22.13 17.03 12.75
C PRO A 264 -23.08 16.35 13.73
N TRP A 265 -22.55 15.97 14.89
CA TRP A 265 -23.31 15.27 15.93
C TRP A 265 -22.94 15.79 17.31
N CYS A 266 -23.83 15.61 18.28
CA CYS A 266 -23.57 15.91 19.69
C CYS A 266 -23.82 14.65 20.50
N PRO A 267 -22.91 14.23 21.40
CA PRO A 267 -23.11 13.04 22.22
C PRO A 267 -24.36 13.10 23.10
N GLN A 268 -24.66 14.29 23.66
CA GLN A 268 -25.84 14.47 24.51
C GLN A 268 -27.14 14.46 23.70
N CYS A 269 -27.18 15.15 22.55
CA CYS A 269 -28.36 15.11 21.69
C CYS A 269 -28.56 13.71 21.10
N ALA A 270 -27.50 13.04 20.67
CA ALA A 270 -27.58 11.68 20.13
C ALA A 270 -28.14 10.70 21.17
N LYS A 271 -27.75 10.82 22.45
CA LYS A 271 -28.32 10.00 23.53
C LYS A 271 -29.81 10.28 23.72
N ARG A 272 -30.22 11.55 23.77
CA ARG A 272 -31.63 11.93 23.87
C ARG A 272 -32.44 11.41 22.67
N ASP A 273 -31.95 11.62 21.46
CA ASP A 273 -32.62 11.18 20.24
C ASP A 273 -32.72 9.65 20.19
N GLN A 274 -31.72 8.92 20.73
CA GLN A 274 -31.76 7.47 20.88
C GLN A 274 -32.82 7.02 21.89
N ASP A 275 -32.95 7.69 23.02
CA ASP A 275 -33.95 7.37 24.05
C ASP A 275 -35.37 7.61 23.52
N GLU A 276 -35.61 8.75 22.85
CA GLU A 276 -36.87 9.06 22.15
C GLU A 276 -37.20 8.03 21.05
N TRP A 277 -36.18 7.55 20.34
CA TRP A 277 -36.35 6.49 19.33
C TRP A 277 -36.73 5.14 19.96
N GLN A 278 -36.14 4.77 21.10
CA GLN A 278 -36.51 3.55 21.82
C GLN A 278 -37.98 3.60 22.29
N GLU A 279 -38.43 4.74 22.80
CA GLU A 279 -39.83 4.95 23.15
C GLU A 279 -40.75 4.84 21.92
N THR A 280 -40.34 5.41 20.78
CA THR A 280 -41.08 5.30 19.53
C THR A 280 -41.19 3.84 19.06
N LEU A 281 -40.09 3.07 19.13
CA LEU A 281 -40.10 1.64 18.81
C LEU A 281 -41.00 0.86 19.76
N ALA A 282 -40.95 1.15 21.06
CA ALA A 282 -41.82 0.53 22.06
C ALA A 282 -43.30 0.79 21.76
N ARG A 283 -43.64 2.02 21.39
CA ARG A 283 -44.99 2.38 20.93
C ARG A 283 -45.37 1.64 19.65
N TRP A 284 -44.52 1.62 18.63
CA TRP A 284 -44.81 0.94 17.37
C TRP A 284 -45.01 -0.56 17.51
N LYS A 285 -44.39 -1.22 18.49
CA LYS A 285 -44.63 -2.64 18.79
C LYS A 285 -46.08 -2.95 19.17
N ILE A 286 -46.81 -1.96 19.68
CA ILE A 286 -48.21 -2.11 20.13
C ILE A 286 -49.21 -1.26 19.34
N THR A 287 -48.76 -0.45 18.38
CA THR A 287 -49.64 0.39 17.56
C THR A 287 -50.08 -0.39 16.32
N PRO A 288 -51.38 -0.64 16.11
CA PRO A 288 -51.88 -1.24 14.88
C PRO A 288 -51.61 -0.35 13.66
N VAL A 289 -51.39 -0.96 12.50
CA VAL A 289 -51.22 -0.24 11.23
C VAL A 289 -52.44 0.63 10.91
N ALA A 290 -53.64 0.17 11.26
CA ALA A 290 -54.89 0.91 11.06
C ALA A 290 -54.93 2.27 11.79
N GLU A 291 -54.14 2.44 12.85
CA GLU A 291 -54.08 3.70 13.62
C GLU A 291 -53.06 4.70 13.05
N VAL A 292 -52.30 4.32 12.02
CA VAL A 292 -51.34 5.19 11.34
C VAL A 292 -51.85 5.51 9.94
N PRO A 293 -52.47 6.69 9.71
CA PRO A 293 -53.14 7.03 8.45
C PRO A 293 -52.27 6.83 7.21
N GLN A 294 -50.98 7.15 7.31
CA GLN A 294 -50.01 7.01 6.21
C GLN A 294 -49.80 5.55 5.80
N LEU A 295 -49.80 4.62 6.75
CA LEU A 295 -49.64 3.19 6.46
C LEU A 295 -50.97 2.57 6.02
N LEU A 296 -52.08 3.01 6.61
CA LEU A 296 -53.42 2.58 6.24
C LEU A 296 -53.76 2.95 4.80
N ASP A 297 -53.49 4.20 4.39
CA ASP A 297 -53.71 4.69 3.01
C ASP A 297 -52.93 3.85 1.97
N MET A 298 -51.75 3.38 2.38
CA MET A 298 -50.88 2.58 1.52
C MET A 298 -51.11 1.06 1.68
N TRP A 299 -52.01 0.59 2.53
CA TRP A 299 -52.13 -0.83 2.87
C TRP A 299 -52.67 -1.66 1.70
N ALA A 300 -52.01 -2.77 1.36
CA ALA A 300 -52.41 -3.66 0.26
C ALA A 300 -52.14 -5.15 0.57
N ASP A 301 -52.06 -5.49 1.85
CA ASP A 301 -51.84 -6.85 2.34
C ASP A 301 -53.18 -7.52 2.67
N ASP A 302 -53.25 -8.85 2.60
CA ASP A 302 -54.49 -9.58 2.91
C ASP A 302 -54.78 -9.60 4.42
N ALA A 303 -53.74 -9.43 5.23
CA ALA A 303 -53.90 -9.31 6.67
C ALA A 303 -54.64 -8.02 7.05
N SER A 304 -55.48 -8.07 8.08
CA SER A 304 -56.16 -6.88 8.60
C SER A 304 -55.14 -5.88 9.15
N PRO A 305 -55.20 -4.59 8.74
CA PRO A 305 -54.30 -3.57 9.29
C PRO A 305 -54.54 -3.30 10.78
N SER A 306 -55.68 -3.72 11.35
CA SER A 306 -55.97 -3.62 12.78
C SER A 306 -55.26 -4.69 13.62
N THR A 307 -54.78 -5.78 13.00
CA THR A 307 -54.10 -6.88 13.70
C THR A 307 -52.59 -6.89 13.49
N VAL A 308 -52.08 -6.09 12.55
CA VAL A 308 -50.65 -5.96 12.28
C VAL A 308 -50.11 -4.73 12.99
N MET A 309 -49.04 -4.89 13.76
CA MET A 309 -48.39 -3.77 14.46
C MET A 309 -47.39 -3.07 13.57
N VAL A 310 -47.21 -1.76 13.75
CA VAL A 310 -46.24 -0.95 12.99
C VAL A 310 -44.81 -1.50 13.17
N GLY A 311 -44.49 -1.97 14.38
CA GLY A 311 -43.21 -2.55 14.75
C GLY A 311 -42.96 -3.98 14.25
N ASP A 312 -43.92 -4.58 13.53
CA ASP A 312 -43.73 -5.90 12.88
C ASP A 312 -42.60 -5.82 11.85
N SER A 313 -41.64 -6.74 11.92
CA SER A 313 -40.53 -6.83 10.98
C SER A 313 -40.88 -7.64 9.72
N THR A 314 -42.03 -8.30 9.69
CA THR A 314 -42.53 -9.07 8.55
C THR A 314 -42.79 -8.17 7.35
N LEU A 315 -42.34 -8.59 6.17
CA LEU A 315 -42.55 -7.83 4.93
C LEU A 315 -44.02 -7.91 4.50
N ARG A 316 -44.71 -6.77 4.48
CA ARG A 316 -46.12 -6.63 4.07
C ARG A 316 -46.22 -5.98 2.70
N ARG A 317 -47.34 -6.19 2.01
CA ARG A 317 -47.66 -5.54 0.74
C ARG A 317 -48.26 -4.16 0.98
N PHE A 318 -47.70 -3.17 0.31
CA PHE A 318 -48.24 -1.80 0.27
C PHE A 318 -48.43 -1.36 -1.19
N ARG A 319 -49.24 -0.33 -1.40
CA ARG A 319 -49.37 0.40 -2.66
C ARG A 319 -49.10 1.87 -2.39
N CYS A 320 -48.01 2.42 -2.93
CA CYS A 320 -47.71 3.84 -2.75
C CYS A 320 -48.51 4.73 -3.72
N ASN A 321 -48.54 6.04 -3.45
CA ASN A 321 -49.29 7.03 -4.23
C ASN A 321 -48.78 7.17 -5.69
N MET A 322 -47.57 6.69 -5.97
CA MET A 322 -47.01 6.60 -7.33
C MET A 322 -47.35 5.27 -8.03
N GLY A 323 -48.21 4.43 -7.44
CA GLY A 323 -48.66 3.15 -8.00
C GLY A 323 -47.70 1.98 -7.84
N HIS A 324 -46.60 2.11 -7.08
CA HIS A 324 -45.67 1.00 -6.85
C HIS A 324 -46.17 0.07 -5.74
N HIS A 325 -45.78 -1.21 -5.82
CA HIS A 325 -46.20 -2.26 -4.89
C HIS A 325 -45.05 -2.84 -4.07
N PRO A 326 -44.43 -2.08 -3.13
CA PRO A 326 -43.31 -2.59 -2.35
C PRO A 326 -43.74 -3.68 -1.36
N ARG A 327 -42.84 -4.66 -1.16
CA ARG A 327 -42.88 -5.58 0.00
C ARG A 327 -41.86 -5.11 1.04
N ILE A 328 -42.34 -4.58 2.16
CA ILE A 328 -41.51 -3.91 3.16
C ILE A 328 -42.17 -3.95 4.54
N ALA A 329 -41.39 -3.90 5.62
CA ALA A 329 -41.92 -3.78 6.98
C ALA A 329 -42.61 -2.40 7.20
N PRO A 330 -43.72 -2.31 7.94
CA PRO A 330 -44.48 -1.06 8.11
C PRO A 330 -43.64 0.11 8.66
N ALA A 331 -42.93 -0.07 9.78
CA ALA A 331 -42.05 0.96 10.35
C ALA A 331 -41.00 1.47 9.35
N ARG A 332 -40.43 0.58 8.52
CA ARG A 332 -39.42 0.94 7.53
C ARG A 332 -40.01 1.73 6.35
N LEU A 333 -41.27 1.48 5.99
CA LEU A 333 -41.99 2.28 5.01
C LEU A 333 -42.27 3.69 5.54
N LEU A 334 -42.64 3.81 6.82
CA LEU A 334 -42.89 5.09 7.47
C LEU A 334 -41.62 5.96 7.52
N ASP A 335 -40.51 5.36 7.97
CA ASP A 335 -39.22 6.04 8.14
C ASP A 335 -38.59 6.46 6.81
N MET A 336 -38.58 5.56 5.83
CA MET A 336 -37.78 5.74 4.61
C MET A 336 -38.61 5.97 3.33
N GLY A 337 -39.92 5.78 3.39
CA GLY A 337 -40.81 5.85 2.23
C GLY A 337 -40.65 4.70 1.22
N CYS A 338 -41.40 4.76 0.12
CA CYS A 338 -41.41 3.72 -0.90
C CYS A 338 -40.01 3.52 -1.55
N PRO A 339 -39.45 2.29 -1.56
CA PRO A 339 -38.12 2.02 -2.11
C PRO A 339 -38.02 2.30 -3.62
N HIS A 340 -39.10 2.09 -4.38
CA HIS A 340 -39.13 2.36 -5.82
C HIS A 340 -39.07 3.87 -6.11
N CYS A 341 -39.84 4.68 -5.37
CA CYS A 341 -39.81 6.14 -5.51
C CYS A 341 -38.42 6.69 -5.18
N ARG A 342 -37.80 6.19 -4.11
CA ARG A 342 -36.43 6.58 -3.74
C ARG A 342 -35.41 6.17 -4.80
N GLY A 343 -35.50 4.93 -5.28
CA GLY A 343 -34.63 4.42 -6.35
C GLY A 343 -34.77 5.21 -7.65
N LYS A 344 -35.97 5.69 -7.99
CA LYS A 344 -36.21 6.56 -9.16
C LYS A 344 -35.55 7.93 -8.99
N LYS A 345 -35.64 8.53 -7.79
CA LYS A 345 -34.98 9.82 -7.50
C LYS A 345 -33.45 9.74 -7.64
N THR A 346 -32.84 8.62 -7.28
CA THR A 346 -31.39 8.42 -7.38
C THR A 346 -30.94 7.87 -8.75
N ALA A 347 -31.86 7.64 -9.69
CA ALA A 347 -31.56 6.99 -10.96
C ALA A 347 -30.87 7.91 -12.00
N SER A 348 -30.95 9.23 -11.84
CA SER A 348 -30.33 10.21 -12.75
C SER A 348 -28.80 10.25 -12.67
N ASP A 349 -28.22 9.73 -11.58
CA ASP A 349 -26.79 9.87 -11.26
C ASP A 349 -26.01 8.58 -11.53
N LYS A 350 -26.56 7.67 -12.34
CA LYS A 350 -25.92 6.40 -12.65
C LYS A 350 -24.60 6.62 -13.37
N LYS A 351 -23.54 6.05 -12.81
CA LYS A 351 -22.22 5.96 -13.43
C LYS A 351 -22.06 4.57 -14.03
N TRP A 352 -21.94 4.49 -15.36
CA TRP A 352 -21.83 3.22 -16.06
C TRP A 352 -20.42 2.64 -15.95
N LEU A 353 -20.31 1.31 -16.03
CA LEU A 353 -19.04 0.60 -15.91
C LEU A 353 -18.05 1.03 -17.01
N ALA A 354 -18.52 1.13 -18.25
CA ALA A 354 -17.70 1.53 -19.40
C ALA A 354 -17.00 2.87 -19.18
N ASP A 355 -17.73 3.85 -18.66
CA ASP A 355 -17.21 5.22 -18.48
C ASP A 355 -16.36 5.34 -17.21
N THR A 356 -16.66 4.53 -16.18
CA THR A 356 -16.04 4.67 -14.85
C THR A 356 -14.79 3.83 -14.67
N LEU A 357 -14.78 2.62 -15.26
CA LEU A 357 -13.72 1.62 -15.08
C LEU A 357 -13.42 0.94 -16.44
N PRO A 358 -12.86 1.66 -17.42
CA PRO A 358 -12.65 1.15 -18.78
C PRO A 358 -11.76 -0.09 -18.81
N GLU A 359 -10.77 -0.19 -17.92
CA GLU A 359 -9.91 -1.38 -17.82
C GLU A 359 -10.68 -2.64 -17.42
N ILE A 360 -11.62 -2.53 -16.47
CA ILE A 360 -12.49 -3.65 -16.08
C ILE A 360 -13.48 -3.94 -17.20
N ALA A 361 -14.07 -2.90 -17.81
CA ALA A 361 -14.99 -3.05 -18.93
C ALA A 361 -14.36 -3.79 -20.12
N ALA A 362 -13.06 -3.59 -20.38
CA ALA A 362 -12.31 -4.28 -21.44
C ALA A 362 -12.20 -5.80 -21.23
N GLN A 363 -12.52 -6.30 -20.03
CA GLN A 363 -12.48 -7.73 -19.70
C GLN A 363 -13.86 -8.39 -19.77
N TRP A 364 -14.87 -7.67 -20.23
CA TRP A 364 -16.22 -8.20 -20.37
C TRP A 364 -16.21 -9.39 -21.33
N HIS A 365 -16.78 -10.53 -20.92
CA HIS A 365 -16.84 -11.67 -21.82
C HIS A 365 -17.77 -11.35 -23.02
N PRO A 366 -17.36 -11.62 -24.27
CA PRO A 366 -18.08 -11.18 -25.46
C PRO A 366 -19.48 -11.79 -25.61
N THR A 367 -19.70 -13.05 -25.22
CA THR A 367 -20.96 -13.77 -25.50
C THR A 367 -21.73 -14.30 -24.28
N LEU A 368 -21.10 -14.49 -23.12
CA LEU A 368 -21.71 -15.18 -21.97
C LEU A 368 -22.60 -14.30 -21.07
N ASN A 369 -22.70 -13.00 -21.35
CA ASN A 369 -23.44 -12.04 -20.52
C ASN A 369 -24.82 -11.65 -21.09
N GLY A 370 -25.24 -12.27 -22.20
CA GLY A 370 -26.53 -12.02 -22.83
C GLY A 370 -26.73 -10.54 -23.19
N LYS A 371 -27.80 -9.92 -22.67
CA LYS A 371 -28.12 -8.49 -22.93
C LYS A 371 -27.32 -7.50 -22.09
N LEU A 372 -26.49 -7.98 -21.16
CA LEU A 372 -25.70 -7.13 -20.28
C LEU A 372 -24.43 -6.68 -20.97
N ALA A 373 -24.16 -5.39 -20.86
CA ALA A 373 -22.99 -4.76 -21.44
C ALA A 373 -22.41 -3.72 -20.48
N PRO A 374 -21.11 -3.41 -20.55
CA PRO A 374 -20.49 -2.40 -19.70
C PRO A 374 -21.17 -1.01 -19.76
N GLN A 375 -21.86 -0.70 -20.86
CA GLN A 375 -22.58 0.56 -21.08
C GLN A 375 -23.94 0.62 -20.36
N ASN A 376 -24.49 -0.52 -19.92
CA ASN A 376 -25.81 -0.60 -19.27
C ASN A 376 -25.78 -1.21 -17.86
N VAL A 377 -24.59 -1.50 -17.34
CA VAL A 377 -24.35 -1.96 -15.97
C VAL A 377 -23.60 -0.88 -15.19
N VAL A 378 -24.09 -0.53 -14.01
CA VAL A 378 -23.43 0.43 -13.12
C VAL A 378 -22.15 -0.17 -12.52
N TRP A 379 -21.12 0.65 -12.33
CA TRP A 379 -19.78 0.21 -11.95
C TRP A 379 -19.70 -0.48 -10.58
N ASP A 380 -20.67 -0.29 -9.69
CA ASP A 380 -20.74 -0.90 -8.34
C ASP A 380 -21.77 -2.02 -8.23
N SER A 381 -22.24 -2.55 -9.37
CA SER A 381 -23.25 -3.59 -9.40
C SER A 381 -22.81 -4.85 -8.67
N LYS A 382 -23.68 -5.38 -7.80
CA LYS A 382 -23.49 -6.69 -7.14
C LYS A 382 -23.78 -7.90 -8.05
N ARG A 383 -24.05 -7.66 -9.34
CA ARG A 383 -24.39 -8.72 -10.29
C ARG A 383 -23.13 -9.48 -10.70
N THR A 384 -23.16 -10.80 -10.57
CA THR A 384 -22.15 -11.71 -11.09
C THR A 384 -22.29 -11.82 -12.61
N VAL A 385 -21.19 -11.61 -13.32
CA VAL A 385 -21.09 -11.67 -14.78
C VAL A 385 -19.82 -12.44 -15.17
N TRP A 386 -19.75 -12.87 -16.43
CA TRP A 386 -18.58 -13.52 -16.99
C TRP A 386 -17.54 -12.51 -17.47
N TRP A 387 -16.28 -12.79 -17.14
CA TRP A 387 -15.11 -12.03 -17.54
C TRP A 387 -14.17 -12.92 -18.37
N THR A 388 -13.32 -12.28 -19.15
CA THR A 388 -12.23 -12.94 -19.88
C THR A 388 -10.95 -12.12 -19.80
N ALA A 389 -9.82 -12.79 -19.58
CA ALA A 389 -8.52 -12.16 -19.52
C ALA A 389 -7.85 -12.24 -20.88
N GLU A 390 -7.57 -11.10 -21.49
CA GLU A 390 -6.85 -11.02 -22.76
C GLU A 390 -5.45 -11.66 -22.70
N CYS A 391 -4.77 -11.60 -21.55
CA CYS A 391 -3.39 -12.08 -21.43
C CYS A 391 -3.23 -13.61 -21.53
N CYS A 392 -4.27 -14.39 -21.21
CA CYS A 392 -4.18 -15.86 -21.19
C CYS A 392 -5.48 -16.58 -21.57
N GLY A 393 -6.54 -15.85 -21.93
CA GLY A 393 -7.86 -16.41 -22.23
C GLY A 393 -8.63 -16.92 -21.01
N HIS A 394 -8.13 -16.74 -19.78
CA HIS A 394 -8.79 -17.22 -18.57
C HIS A 394 -10.17 -16.57 -18.42
N GLN A 395 -11.20 -17.39 -18.21
CA GLN A 395 -12.58 -16.96 -18.01
C GLN A 395 -13.01 -17.25 -16.58
N TRP A 396 -13.73 -16.30 -15.97
CA TRP A 396 -14.22 -16.45 -14.60
C TRP A 396 -15.51 -15.66 -14.37
N GLN A 397 -16.21 -16.00 -13.30
CA GLN A 397 -17.40 -15.27 -12.85
C GLN A 397 -17.07 -14.46 -11.60
N GLU A 398 -17.44 -13.19 -11.60
CA GLU A 398 -17.26 -12.30 -10.43
C GLU A 398 -18.27 -11.16 -10.51
N SER A 399 -18.63 -10.56 -9.37
CA SER A 399 -19.48 -9.37 -9.38
C SER A 399 -18.72 -8.14 -9.86
N VAL A 400 -19.39 -7.23 -10.58
CA VAL A 400 -18.77 -5.98 -11.07
C VAL A 400 -18.15 -5.19 -9.90
N ARG A 401 -18.84 -5.13 -8.77
CA ARG A 401 -18.37 -4.45 -7.55
C ARG A 401 -17.07 -5.05 -7.01
N ASP A 402 -16.94 -6.38 -7.00
CA ASP A 402 -15.81 -7.05 -6.35
C ASP A 402 -14.52 -6.92 -7.16
N ARG A 403 -14.62 -6.80 -8.51
CA ARG A 403 -13.51 -6.47 -9.42
C ARG A 403 -12.71 -5.24 -8.97
N ASP A 404 -13.36 -4.22 -8.41
CA ASP A 404 -12.73 -2.94 -8.00
C ASP A 404 -12.38 -2.85 -6.49
N LYS A 405 -12.93 -3.73 -5.65
CA LYS A 405 -12.91 -3.53 -4.18
C LYS A 405 -11.70 -4.14 -3.45
N TYR A 406 -11.10 -5.23 -3.97
CA TYR A 406 -10.12 -6.04 -3.23
C TYR A 406 -8.73 -6.05 -3.85
N GLN A 407 -8.25 -7.22 -4.31
CA GLN A 407 -6.90 -7.38 -4.90
C GLN A 407 -6.79 -6.70 -6.27
N ARG A 408 -7.93 -6.34 -6.89
CA ARG A 408 -8.00 -5.69 -8.19
C ARG A 408 -7.12 -6.40 -9.21
N LEU A 409 -7.19 -7.74 -9.25
CA LEU A 409 -6.48 -8.51 -10.26
C LEU A 409 -7.10 -8.21 -11.61
N ARG A 410 -6.30 -7.95 -12.64
CA ARG A 410 -6.76 -7.99 -14.02
C ARG A 410 -7.06 -9.44 -14.37
N CYS A 411 -6.12 -10.37 -14.15
CA CYS A 411 -6.36 -11.80 -14.33
C CYS A 411 -6.11 -12.57 -13.03
N PRO A 412 -7.10 -13.31 -12.48
CA PRO A 412 -6.91 -14.15 -11.30
C PRO A 412 -5.86 -15.25 -11.52
N SER A 413 -5.80 -15.84 -12.72
CA SER A 413 -4.87 -16.93 -13.04
C SER A 413 -3.43 -16.44 -13.19
N CYS A 414 -3.17 -15.40 -13.99
CA CYS A 414 -1.82 -14.85 -14.16
C CYS A 414 -1.41 -13.91 -13.01
N ARG A 415 -2.35 -13.52 -12.14
CA ARG A 415 -2.20 -12.51 -11.09
C ARG A 415 -1.68 -11.15 -11.57
N THR A 416 -1.94 -10.79 -12.82
CA THR A 416 -1.77 -9.41 -13.30
C THR A 416 -2.75 -8.49 -12.57
N ILE A 417 -2.43 -7.20 -12.43
CA ILE A 417 -3.22 -6.25 -11.64
C ILE A 417 -3.86 -5.17 -12.52
N LEU A 418 -5.02 -4.66 -12.08
CA LEU A 418 -5.65 -3.46 -12.64
C LEU A 418 -4.88 -2.21 -12.23
N GLY A 419 -4.80 -1.21 -13.10
CA GLY A 419 -3.99 0.00 -12.92
C GLY A 419 -2.51 -0.35 -12.82
N SER A 420 -2.09 -1.34 -13.60
CA SER A 420 -0.69 -1.74 -13.74
C SER A 420 0.09 -0.69 -14.54
N LEU A 421 1.43 -0.74 -14.48
CA LEU A 421 2.29 0.07 -15.32
C LEU A 421 1.98 -0.14 -16.80
N ALA A 422 1.74 -1.39 -17.21
CA ALA A 422 1.38 -1.74 -18.58
C ALA A 422 0.06 -1.13 -19.05
N TRP A 423 -0.93 -0.97 -18.16
CA TRP A 423 -2.19 -0.34 -18.51
C TRP A 423 -2.11 1.19 -18.49
N GLU A 424 -1.53 1.77 -17.44
CA GLU A 424 -1.54 3.21 -17.20
C GLU A 424 -0.50 3.95 -18.07
N ASN A 425 0.62 3.29 -18.40
CA ASN A 425 1.68 3.87 -19.21
C ASN A 425 2.35 2.79 -20.10
N PRO A 426 1.70 2.40 -21.23
CA PRO A 426 2.21 1.36 -22.12
C PRO A 426 3.61 1.67 -22.69
N GLU A 427 3.92 2.93 -22.98
CA GLU A 427 5.24 3.33 -23.49
C GLU A 427 6.34 3.09 -22.45
N LEU A 428 6.10 3.52 -21.20
CA LEU A 428 7.03 3.24 -20.10
C LEU A 428 7.14 1.75 -19.82
N ALA A 429 6.03 1.01 -19.88
CA ALA A 429 6.02 -0.44 -19.74
C ALA A 429 6.84 -1.15 -20.83
N GLY A 430 6.88 -0.60 -22.05
CA GLY A 430 7.75 -1.09 -23.14
C GLY A 430 9.24 -0.99 -22.82
N THR A 431 9.65 -0.12 -21.88
CA THR A 431 11.03 -0.01 -21.40
C THR A 431 11.33 -0.89 -20.18
N TRP A 432 10.37 -1.68 -19.71
CA TRP A 432 10.55 -2.59 -18.58
C TRP A 432 11.33 -3.84 -19.01
N SER A 433 12.49 -4.10 -18.40
CA SER A 433 13.33 -5.25 -18.78
C SER A 433 12.62 -6.59 -18.52
N PRO A 434 12.70 -7.58 -19.43
CA PRO A 434 12.23 -8.93 -19.19
C PRO A 434 13.06 -9.68 -18.15
N ALA A 435 14.26 -9.20 -17.79
CA ALA A 435 15.08 -9.76 -16.72
C ALA A 435 14.51 -9.51 -15.31
N ASN A 436 13.55 -8.59 -15.19
CA ASN A 436 12.87 -8.34 -13.94
C ASN A 436 12.04 -9.57 -13.49
N PRO A 437 11.93 -9.83 -12.17
CA PRO A 437 11.22 -11.01 -11.64
C PRO A 437 9.71 -11.00 -11.89
N VAL A 438 9.15 -9.87 -12.33
CA VAL A 438 7.74 -9.70 -12.68
C VAL A 438 7.61 -8.80 -13.90
N SER A 439 6.53 -8.95 -14.67
CA SER A 439 6.24 -8.07 -15.80
C SER A 439 5.60 -6.76 -15.37
N ALA A 440 5.57 -5.77 -16.28
CA ALA A 440 4.90 -4.48 -16.08
C ALA A 440 3.40 -4.59 -15.76
N TRP A 441 2.75 -5.73 -16.04
CA TRP A 441 1.36 -6.01 -15.66
C TRP A 441 1.17 -6.34 -14.17
N HIS A 442 2.26 -6.53 -13.41
CA HIS A 442 2.23 -6.92 -12.00
C HIS A 442 2.56 -5.77 -11.03
N VAL A 443 2.97 -4.61 -11.55
CA VAL A 443 3.43 -3.47 -10.75
C VAL A 443 2.61 -2.22 -11.06
N ARG A 444 2.48 -1.30 -10.10
CA ARG A 444 1.83 0.01 -10.30
C ARG A 444 2.91 1.09 -10.48
N PRO A 445 2.70 2.16 -11.27
CA PRO A 445 3.71 3.18 -11.57
C PRO A 445 4.47 3.79 -10.38
N HIS A 446 3.88 3.86 -9.19
CA HIS A 446 4.54 4.39 -7.98
C HIS A 446 4.61 3.38 -6.84
N ALA A 447 4.57 2.08 -7.15
CA ALA A 447 4.74 1.04 -6.14
C ALA A 447 6.18 1.05 -5.59
N ALA A 448 6.31 0.88 -4.29
CA ALA A 448 7.58 0.51 -3.67
C ALA A 448 7.78 -1.00 -3.87
N LEU A 449 8.81 -1.36 -4.63
CA LEU A 449 9.14 -2.74 -4.96
C LEU A 449 10.22 -3.26 -3.99
N SER A 450 10.26 -4.58 -3.79
CA SER A 450 11.29 -5.26 -2.99
C SER A 450 12.63 -5.43 -3.73
N PHE A 451 12.65 -5.08 -5.02
CA PHE A 451 13.85 -5.10 -5.87
C PHE A 451 13.94 -3.76 -6.62
N THR A 452 15.12 -3.42 -7.11
CA THR A 452 15.27 -2.27 -8.00
C THR A 452 15.11 -2.74 -9.45
N PRO A 453 14.08 -2.29 -10.18
CA PRO A 453 13.84 -2.78 -11.53
C PRO A 453 14.89 -2.29 -12.51
N GLU A 454 15.19 -3.15 -13.48
CA GLU A 454 15.99 -2.86 -14.66
C GLU A 454 15.12 -2.33 -15.80
N TRP A 455 15.67 -1.36 -16.54
CA TRP A 455 15.04 -0.65 -17.65
C TRP A 455 15.91 -0.75 -18.88
N ILE A 456 15.26 -0.79 -20.04
CA ILE A 456 15.88 -0.80 -21.37
C ILE A 456 15.59 0.55 -22.04
N CYS A 457 16.57 1.19 -22.67
CA CYS A 457 16.34 2.50 -23.27
C CYS A 457 15.45 2.36 -24.51
N ALA A 458 14.43 3.21 -24.60
CA ALA A 458 13.58 3.29 -25.79
C ALA A 458 14.36 3.68 -27.06
N GLY A 459 15.41 4.49 -26.92
CA GLY A 459 16.24 4.95 -28.04
C GLY A 459 17.44 4.06 -28.36
N ASN A 460 17.88 3.22 -27.43
CA ASN A 460 18.97 2.27 -27.65
C ASN A 460 18.83 1.04 -26.73
N PRO A 461 18.36 -0.12 -27.23
CA PRO A 461 18.18 -1.30 -26.40
C PRO A 461 19.45 -1.83 -25.72
N ALA A 462 20.65 -1.45 -26.19
CA ALA A 462 21.91 -1.77 -25.52
C ALA A 462 22.08 -1.04 -24.18
N HIS A 463 21.40 0.09 -23.98
CA HIS A 463 21.44 0.81 -22.71
C HIS A 463 20.46 0.18 -21.73
N THR A 464 21.00 -0.53 -20.74
CA THR A 464 20.25 -1.06 -19.61
C THR A 464 20.69 -0.42 -18.30
N TRP A 465 19.75 -0.11 -17.43
CA TRP A 465 20.05 0.48 -16.12
C TRP A 465 19.00 0.15 -15.08
N GLN A 466 19.41 0.16 -13.80
CA GLN A 466 18.51 -0.07 -12.68
C GLN A 466 18.13 1.24 -11.99
N MET A 467 16.83 1.46 -11.80
CA MET A 467 16.30 2.64 -11.11
C MET A 467 14.94 2.31 -10.48
N SER A 468 14.58 3.00 -9.39
CA SER A 468 13.26 2.85 -8.77
C SER A 468 12.12 3.16 -9.75
N LEU A 469 11.07 2.34 -9.70
CA LEU A 469 9.86 2.52 -10.50
C LEU A 469 9.20 3.89 -10.26
N ALA A 470 9.19 4.36 -9.01
CA ALA A 470 8.66 5.68 -8.68
C ALA A 470 9.37 6.81 -9.44
N SER A 471 10.71 6.77 -9.54
CA SER A 471 11.51 7.78 -10.26
C SER A 471 11.25 7.76 -11.77
N ARG A 472 11.20 6.57 -12.37
CA ARG A 472 10.86 6.39 -13.80
C ARG A 472 9.47 6.91 -14.12
N SER A 473 8.48 6.63 -13.29
CA SER A 473 7.11 7.11 -13.48
C SER A 473 6.96 8.62 -13.27
N THR A 474 7.92 9.28 -12.62
CA THR A 474 7.99 10.76 -12.54
C THR A 474 8.78 11.39 -13.70
N GLY A 475 9.25 10.60 -14.67
CA GLY A 475 9.89 11.10 -15.90
C GLY A 475 11.41 11.02 -15.94
N ALA A 476 12.08 10.39 -14.95
CA ALA A 476 13.52 10.17 -15.03
C ALA A 476 13.84 9.28 -16.24
N GLY A 477 14.73 9.71 -17.14
CA GLY A 477 15.08 9.01 -18.38
C GLY A 477 16.25 8.04 -18.26
N CYS A 478 16.73 7.56 -19.42
CA CYS A 478 18.01 6.85 -19.51
C CYS A 478 19.14 7.80 -19.10
N PRO A 479 20.00 7.42 -18.14
CA PRO A 479 21.11 8.27 -17.71
C PRO A 479 22.17 8.45 -18.82
N GLU A 480 22.24 7.50 -19.74
CA GLU A 480 23.17 7.55 -20.87
C GLU A 480 22.73 8.52 -21.97
N CYS A 481 21.43 8.57 -22.27
CA CYS A 481 20.88 9.48 -23.28
C CYS A 481 20.60 10.90 -22.76
N ARG A 482 20.61 11.12 -21.44
CA ARG A 482 20.29 12.43 -20.87
C ARG A 482 21.50 13.36 -20.96
N GLU A 483 21.36 14.47 -21.67
CA GLU A 483 22.37 15.54 -21.70
C GLU A 483 22.21 16.55 -20.54
N ALA A 484 20.97 16.75 -20.07
CA ALA A 484 20.68 17.73 -19.02
C ALA A 484 21.36 17.37 -17.69
N GLY A 485 22.34 18.16 -17.26
CA GLY A 485 23.16 17.93 -16.07
C GLY A 485 24.60 17.50 -16.35
N LYS A 486 24.94 17.24 -17.62
CA LYS A 486 26.30 17.01 -18.08
C LYS A 486 26.95 18.32 -18.51
N SER A 487 28.23 18.50 -18.21
CA SER A 487 28.92 19.73 -18.63
C SER A 487 29.30 19.67 -20.11
N ARG A 488 29.47 20.82 -20.77
CA ARG A 488 29.95 20.86 -22.18
C ARG A 488 31.34 20.23 -22.31
N VAL A 489 32.17 20.36 -21.28
CA VAL A 489 33.53 19.82 -21.26
C VAL A 489 33.48 18.29 -21.14
N GLU A 490 32.67 17.76 -20.22
CA GLU A 490 32.40 16.33 -20.06
C GLU A 490 31.92 15.71 -21.39
N LEU A 491 30.92 16.32 -22.04
CA LEU A 491 30.42 15.85 -23.35
C LEU A 491 31.49 15.87 -24.44
N SER A 492 32.40 16.86 -24.44
CA SER A 492 33.49 16.90 -25.42
C SER A 492 34.54 15.80 -25.20
N HIS A 493 34.82 15.44 -23.94
CA HIS A 493 35.70 14.31 -23.61
C HIS A 493 35.03 12.98 -23.92
N TYR A 494 33.72 12.86 -23.68
CA TYR A 494 32.94 11.70 -24.08
C TYR A 494 33.03 11.48 -25.59
N GLN A 495 32.83 12.51 -26.41
CA GLN A 495 32.95 12.38 -27.86
C GLN A 495 34.37 11.96 -28.27
N ALA A 496 35.41 12.57 -27.68
CA ALA A 496 36.78 12.16 -27.95
C ALA A 496 37.07 10.71 -27.53
N ALA A 497 36.47 10.23 -26.43
CA ALA A 497 36.55 8.85 -25.99
C ALA A 497 35.84 7.89 -26.97
N VAL A 498 34.69 8.26 -27.52
CA VAL A 498 34.02 7.51 -28.60
C VAL A 498 34.93 7.42 -29.82
N ASP A 499 35.50 8.54 -30.27
CA ASP A 499 36.39 8.58 -31.44
C ASP A 499 37.65 7.72 -31.21
N ALA A 500 38.12 7.64 -29.97
CA ALA A 500 39.35 6.96 -29.62
C ALA A 500 39.17 5.46 -29.34
N PHE A 501 38.13 5.06 -28.62
CA PHE A 501 37.94 3.69 -28.14
C PHE A 501 36.76 2.98 -28.82
N GLY A 502 36.03 3.68 -29.69
CA GLY A 502 34.87 3.15 -30.42
C GLY A 502 33.61 3.09 -29.57
N GLN A 503 33.57 2.20 -28.57
CA GLN A 503 32.44 2.09 -27.64
C GLN A 503 32.74 2.83 -26.34
N ALA A 504 32.08 3.98 -26.16
CA ALA A 504 32.05 4.69 -24.89
C ALA A 504 30.60 4.86 -24.43
N ARG A 505 30.40 4.82 -23.11
CA ARG A 505 29.13 5.07 -22.43
C ARG A 505 29.26 6.31 -21.57
N SER A 506 28.25 7.17 -21.54
CA SER A 506 28.29 8.40 -20.73
C SER A 506 27.28 8.36 -19.61
N GLY A 507 27.63 8.75 -18.38
CA GLY A 507 26.67 8.81 -17.26
C GLY A 507 26.15 7.44 -16.82
N ALA A 508 26.89 6.36 -17.09
CA ALA A 508 26.50 5.00 -16.72
C ALA A 508 26.54 4.81 -15.20
N ILE A 509 25.58 4.08 -14.64
CA ILE A 509 25.56 3.79 -13.19
C ILE A 509 26.34 2.50 -12.93
N VAL A 510 27.48 2.62 -12.25
CA VAL A 510 28.27 1.51 -11.73
C VAL A 510 27.74 1.14 -10.34
N ARG A 511 27.37 -0.13 -10.14
CA ARG A 511 26.97 -0.65 -8.83
C ARG A 511 28.05 -1.56 -8.29
N LEU A 512 28.31 -1.40 -7.00
CA LEU A 512 29.36 -2.09 -6.29
C LEU A 512 28.76 -3.06 -5.29
N ASP A 513 29.19 -4.32 -5.38
CA ASP A 513 28.77 -5.36 -4.47
C ASP A 513 29.48 -5.20 -3.11
N GLY A 514 28.73 -5.40 -2.02
CA GLY A 514 29.23 -5.29 -0.64
C GLY A 514 28.32 -4.46 0.26
N PRO A 515 28.27 -4.72 1.58
CA PRO A 515 27.50 -3.91 2.54
C PRO A 515 28.32 -2.71 3.06
N PRO A 516 27.82 -1.46 2.97
CA PRO A 516 26.58 -1.04 2.34
C PRO A 516 26.71 -0.98 0.81
N ALA A 517 25.70 -1.47 0.08
CA ALA A 517 25.69 -1.43 -1.38
C ALA A 517 25.76 0.01 -1.86
N ARG A 518 26.73 0.31 -2.72
CA ARG A 518 26.95 1.65 -3.27
C ARG A 518 26.74 1.66 -4.77
N SER A 519 26.39 2.83 -5.28
CA SER A 519 26.28 3.07 -6.71
C SER A 519 26.89 4.43 -7.04
N TRP A 520 27.68 4.46 -8.10
CA TRP A 520 28.33 5.65 -8.61
C TRP A 520 27.90 5.88 -10.05
N THR A 521 27.59 7.12 -10.41
CA THR A 521 27.46 7.50 -11.82
C THR A 521 28.86 7.79 -12.35
N ALA A 522 29.29 7.08 -13.39
CA ALA A 522 30.53 7.34 -14.11
C ALA A 522 30.27 8.31 -15.27
N ASP A 523 31.07 9.35 -15.43
CA ASP A 523 30.88 10.33 -16.50
C ASP A 523 31.11 9.69 -17.87
N ILE A 524 32.17 8.90 -18.01
CA ILE A 524 32.49 8.11 -19.20
C ILE A 524 32.98 6.71 -18.77
N ILE A 525 32.51 5.67 -19.44
CA ILE A 525 33.04 4.30 -19.36
C ILE A 525 33.47 3.86 -20.75
N VAL A 526 34.68 3.33 -20.88
CA VAL A 526 35.19 2.67 -22.08
C VAL A 526 35.72 1.28 -21.73
N GLU A 527 35.81 0.40 -22.71
CA GLU A 527 36.41 -0.92 -22.56
C GLU A 527 37.60 -1.03 -23.52
N VAL A 528 38.76 -1.40 -22.99
CA VAL A 528 40.00 -1.53 -23.75
C VAL A 528 40.57 -2.92 -23.50
N ASP A 529 40.62 -3.76 -24.53
CA ASP A 529 41.09 -5.14 -24.46
C ASP A 529 40.44 -5.99 -23.34
N GLY A 530 39.15 -5.76 -23.08
CA GLY A 530 38.37 -6.44 -22.03
C GLY A 530 38.49 -5.81 -20.64
N GLN A 531 39.30 -4.77 -20.48
CA GLN A 531 39.47 -4.04 -19.23
C GLN A 531 38.54 -2.81 -19.19
N PRO A 532 37.62 -2.71 -18.22
CA PRO A 532 36.76 -1.54 -18.09
C PRO A 532 37.51 -0.36 -17.47
N VAL A 533 37.35 0.82 -18.07
CA VAL A 533 37.98 2.07 -17.65
C VAL A 533 36.90 3.13 -17.40
N VAL A 534 36.93 3.74 -16.23
CA VAL A 534 36.10 4.90 -15.87
C VAL A 534 36.92 6.17 -16.02
N ILE A 535 36.37 7.15 -16.75
CA ILE A 535 36.93 8.49 -16.87
C ILE A 535 35.94 9.48 -16.24
N GLU A 536 36.40 10.19 -15.22
CA GLU A 536 35.63 11.18 -14.44
C GLU A 536 36.07 12.58 -14.79
N TYR A 537 35.14 13.52 -14.92
CA TYR A 537 35.43 14.93 -15.09
C TYR A 537 35.08 15.73 -13.84
N ASP A 538 36.10 16.18 -13.11
CA ASP A 538 35.94 16.93 -11.87
C ASP A 538 35.91 18.43 -12.15
N GLY A 539 34.74 18.94 -12.53
CA GLY A 539 34.53 20.38 -12.69
C GLY A 539 34.59 21.11 -11.34
N SER A 540 35.35 22.20 -11.24
CA SER A 540 35.66 22.82 -9.95
C SER A 540 34.43 23.28 -9.17
N TYR A 541 33.45 23.84 -9.89
CA TYR A 541 32.15 24.25 -9.36
C TYR A 541 31.43 23.15 -8.55
N TRP A 542 31.58 21.88 -8.93
CA TRP A 542 30.91 20.76 -8.27
C TRP A 542 31.79 20.02 -7.25
N HIS A 543 33.12 20.15 -7.38
CA HIS A 543 34.10 19.31 -6.68
C HIS A 543 34.98 20.02 -5.64
N THR A 544 34.90 21.36 -5.48
CA THR A 544 35.76 22.12 -4.53
C THR A 544 35.80 21.50 -3.11
N ASP A 545 34.66 21.06 -2.58
CA ASP A 545 34.55 20.48 -1.22
C ASP A 545 34.27 18.97 -1.25
N LYS A 546 34.75 18.25 -2.27
CA LYS A 546 34.40 16.83 -2.52
C LYS A 546 35.58 15.86 -2.49
N VAL A 547 36.77 16.29 -2.09
CA VAL A 547 38.01 15.46 -2.08
C VAL A 547 37.77 14.07 -1.48
N GLU A 548 37.24 13.97 -0.25
CA GLU A 548 36.97 12.68 0.39
C GLU A 548 35.97 11.80 -0.37
N ILE A 549 35.01 12.42 -1.06
CA ILE A 549 34.00 11.70 -1.86
C ILE A 549 34.63 11.19 -3.15
N ASP A 550 35.47 12.00 -3.80
CA ASP A 550 36.15 11.65 -5.05
C ASP A 550 37.20 10.55 -4.82
N GLU A 551 37.97 10.64 -3.74
CA GLU A 551 38.91 9.59 -3.31
C GLU A 551 38.19 8.28 -3.04
N ARG A 552 37.11 8.33 -2.24
CA ARG A 552 36.31 7.16 -1.93
C ARG A 552 35.70 6.54 -3.17
N LYS A 553 35.12 7.35 -4.08
CA LYS A 553 34.58 6.87 -5.36
C LYS A 553 35.66 6.19 -6.19
N SER A 554 36.86 6.75 -6.23
CA SER A 554 37.98 6.18 -6.97
C SER A 554 38.41 4.83 -6.38
N HIS A 555 38.61 4.74 -5.07
CA HIS A 555 38.92 3.46 -4.40
C HIS A 555 37.82 2.41 -4.58
N ASP A 556 36.56 2.81 -4.43
CA ASP A 556 35.38 1.97 -4.62
C ASP A 556 35.33 1.38 -6.05
N LEU A 557 35.63 2.17 -7.08
CA LEU A 557 35.69 1.72 -8.48
C LEU A 557 36.90 0.83 -8.77
N LEU A 558 38.09 1.19 -8.25
CA LEU A 558 39.31 0.40 -8.38
C LEU A 558 39.14 -0.99 -7.75
N ALA A 559 38.56 -1.05 -6.54
CA ALA A 559 38.28 -2.31 -5.85
C ALA A 559 37.29 -3.20 -6.62
N ALA A 560 36.46 -2.61 -7.48
CA ALA A 560 35.53 -3.32 -8.34
C ALA A 560 36.14 -3.72 -9.70
N GLY A 561 37.45 -3.55 -9.86
CA GLY A 561 38.20 -3.99 -11.04
C GLY A 561 38.23 -2.99 -12.20
N TYR A 562 37.79 -1.74 -12.00
CA TYR A 562 37.90 -0.69 -13.01
C TYR A 562 39.28 -0.03 -12.95
N LEU A 563 39.82 0.37 -14.11
CA LEU A 563 40.85 1.41 -14.14
C LEU A 563 40.15 2.77 -14.02
N VAL A 564 40.73 3.69 -13.26
CA VAL A 564 40.09 4.98 -12.96
C VAL A 564 40.99 6.12 -13.41
N VAL A 565 40.48 6.96 -14.31
CA VAL A 565 41.09 8.22 -14.69
C VAL A 565 40.24 9.38 -14.19
N ARG A 566 40.84 10.35 -13.50
CA ARG A 566 40.17 11.61 -13.18
C ARG A 566 40.77 12.78 -13.94
N LEU A 567 39.92 13.48 -14.69
CA LEU A 567 40.19 14.72 -15.38
C LEU A 567 39.86 15.88 -14.44
N ARG A 568 40.88 16.39 -13.75
CA ARG A 568 40.70 17.28 -12.61
C ARG A 568 41.04 18.72 -12.97
N GLU A 569 40.12 19.65 -12.69
CA GLU A 569 40.33 21.07 -13.00
C GLU A 569 41.49 21.69 -12.19
N ASP A 570 42.16 22.68 -12.78
CA ASP A 570 43.43 23.22 -12.27
C ASP A 570 43.35 23.92 -10.90
N ASP A 571 42.17 24.33 -10.49
CA ASP A 571 41.86 24.94 -9.20
C ASP A 571 41.47 23.91 -8.12
N LEU A 572 41.37 22.62 -8.46
CA LEU A 572 41.11 21.54 -7.50
C LEU A 572 42.42 20.92 -6.96
N PRO A 573 42.49 20.57 -5.67
CA PRO A 573 43.65 19.87 -5.09
C PRO A 573 43.71 18.42 -5.60
N SER A 574 44.90 17.87 -5.81
CA SER A 574 45.08 16.46 -6.20
C SER A 574 44.56 15.48 -5.15
N LEU A 575 44.15 14.30 -5.60
CA LEU A 575 43.66 13.23 -4.73
C LEU A 575 44.80 12.32 -4.24
N SER A 576 44.69 11.82 -3.02
CA SER A 576 45.67 10.92 -2.39
C SER A 576 45.35 9.45 -2.68
N VAL A 577 45.28 9.07 -3.97
CA VAL A 577 44.97 7.70 -4.40
C VAL A 577 46.25 7.03 -4.94
N ASP A 578 46.84 6.15 -4.14
CA ASP A 578 48.01 5.35 -4.53
C ASP A 578 47.58 3.96 -5.01
N HIS A 579 47.38 3.82 -6.32
CA HIS A 579 46.98 2.57 -6.94
C HIS A 579 47.47 2.52 -8.40
N PRO A 580 48.04 1.39 -8.88
CA PRO A 580 48.60 1.31 -10.24
C PRO A 580 47.55 1.49 -11.34
N GLY A 581 46.29 1.13 -11.06
CA GLY A 581 45.14 1.38 -11.94
C GLY A 581 44.50 2.77 -11.86
N TYR A 582 45.10 3.73 -11.15
CA TYR A 582 44.61 5.10 -11.02
C TYR A 582 45.51 6.09 -11.78
N ARG A 583 44.88 7.06 -12.46
CA ARG A 583 45.59 8.18 -13.11
C ARG A 583 44.81 9.48 -12.94
N GLU A 584 45.51 10.54 -12.55
CA GLU A 584 44.95 11.90 -12.51
C GLU A 584 45.59 12.75 -13.61
N LEU A 585 44.76 13.46 -14.39
CA LEU A 585 45.19 14.38 -15.45
C LEU A 585 44.60 15.76 -15.20
N ARG A 586 45.38 16.81 -15.44
CA ARG A 586 44.95 18.20 -15.25
C ARG A 586 44.25 18.74 -16.51
N VAL A 587 43.08 19.34 -16.31
CA VAL A 587 42.27 19.91 -17.40
C VAL A 587 41.90 21.36 -17.12
N LEU A 588 42.03 22.22 -18.12
CA LEU A 588 41.55 23.60 -18.06
C LEU A 588 40.16 23.69 -18.65
N SER A 589 39.17 24.15 -17.89
CA SER A 589 37.78 24.30 -18.37
C SER A 589 37.66 25.23 -19.58
N SER A 590 38.55 26.21 -19.70
CA SER A 590 38.63 27.16 -20.83
C SER A 590 39.35 26.61 -22.07
N ALA A 591 40.17 25.56 -21.92
CA ALA A 591 40.94 24.93 -22.99
C ALA A 591 41.08 23.41 -22.76
N PRO A 592 39.98 22.65 -22.82
CA PRO A 592 39.93 21.27 -22.33
C PRO A 592 40.74 20.26 -23.16
N ARG A 593 41.04 20.57 -24.43
CA ARG A 593 41.83 19.72 -25.35
C ARG A 593 41.47 18.23 -25.30
N PRO A 594 40.18 17.86 -25.46
CA PRO A 594 39.67 16.52 -25.17
C PRO A 594 40.38 15.42 -25.96
N THR A 595 40.64 15.62 -27.26
CA THR A 595 41.37 14.63 -28.09
C THR A 595 42.77 14.35 -27.57
N GLN A 596 43.50 15.37 -27.11
CA GLN A 596 44.86 15.19 -26.58
C GLN A 596 44.85 14.45 -25.24
N VAL A 597 43.90 14.81 -24.36
CA VAL A 597 43.73 14.18 -23.04
C VAL A 597 43.37 12.71 -23.20
N ILE A 598 42.44 12.39 -24.09
CA ILE A 598 42.03 11.01 -24.36
C ILE A 598 43.19 10.19 -24.99
N GLU A 599 44.02 10.79 -25.84
CA GLU A 599 45.20 10.10 -26.39
C GLU A 599 46.26 9.80 -25.32
N GLU A 600 46.43 10.70 -24.34
CA GLU A 600 47.29 10.45 -23.18
C GLU A 600 46.78 9.28 -22.34
N ILE A 601 45.45 9.20 -22.14
CA ILE A 601 44.82 8.04 -21.47
C ILE A 601 45.08 6.76 -22.26
N ARG A 602 44.88 6.77 -23.59
CA ARG A 602 45.15 5.59 -24.43
C ARG A 602 46.62 5.15 -24.31
N THR A 603 47.54 6.10 -24.29
CA THR A 603 48.98 5.81 -24.15
C THR A 603 49.30 5.19 -22.79
N TRP A 604 48.67 5.69 -21.72
CA TRP A 604 48.80 5.12 -20.37
C TRP A 604 48.26 3.69 -20.30
N LEU A 605 47.09 3.44 -20.89
CA LEU A 605 46.46 2.11 -20.93
C LEU A 605 47.25 1.09 -21.76
N ALA A 606 48.06 1.53 -22.73
CA ALA A 606 48.93 0.66 -23.52
C ALA A 606 50.14 0.12 -22.75
N VAL A 607 50.42 0.65 -21.55
CA VAL A 607 51.50 0.16 -20.67
C VAL A 607 50.94 -0.96 -19.78
N PRO A 608 51.48 -2.19 -19.82
CA PRO A 608 51.04 -3.27 -18.95
C PRO A 608 51.18 -2.86 -17.47
N LEU A 609 50.14 -3.12 -16.67
CA LEU A 609 50.24 -2.99 -15.23
C LEU A 609 51.28 -4.01 -14.70
N PRO A 610 52.11 -3.64 -13.71
CA PRO A 610 53.02 -4.61 -13.09
C PRO A 610 52.19 -5.76 -12.50
N ASP A 611 52.61 -7.01 -12.78
CA ASP A 611 51.97 -8.23 -12.29
C ASP A 611 51.77 -8.15 -10.76
N GLY A 612 50.53 -7.96 -10.34
CA GLY A 612 50.09 -8.00 -8.95
C GLY A 612 48.96 -9.02 -8.84
N ASP A 613 49.17 -10.03 -7.99
CA ASP A 613 48.31 -11.20 -7.76
C ASP A 613 46.82 -10.97 -8.05
N ALA A 614 46.36 -11.45 -9.20
CA ALA A 614 44.94 -11.63 -9.47
C ALA A 614 44.43 -12.77 -8.57
N PRO A 615 43.47 -12.56 -7.67
CA PRO A 615 42.75 -13.69 -7.09
C PRO A 615 41.96 -14.36 -8.21
N GLY A 616 42.29 -15.62 -8.49
CA GLY A 616 41.62 -16.41 -9.52
C GLY A 616 40.10 -16.48 -9.30
N PRO A 617 39.32 -16.70 -10.37
CA PRO A 617 37.88 -16.79 -10.28
C PRO A 617 37.50 -18.13 -9.63
N ASP A 618 37.21 -18.13 -8.33
CA ASP A 618 36.43 -19.19 -7.70
C ASP A 618 34.94 -18.77 -7.68
N ARG A 619 34.11 -19.73 -8.08
CA ARG A 619 32.70 -19.58 -8.46
C ARG A 619 31.74 -19.16 -7.34
#